data_AF-A0A9D1DGN9-F1
#
_entry.id   AF-A0A9D1DGN9-F1
#
_cell.length_a   1.000
_cell.length_b   1.000
_cell.length_c   1.000
_cell.angle_alpha   90.00
_cell.angle_beta   90.00
_cell.angle_gamma   90.00
#
_symmetry.space_group_name_H-M   'P 1'
#
loop_
_entity.id
_entity.type
_entity.pdbx_description
1 polymer ?
#
loop_
_entity_poly.entity_id
_entity_poly.type
_entity_poly.pdbx_seq_one_letter_code
_entity_poly.pdbx_strand_id
1 'polypeptide(L)'
;MQQELAKTEKTMEKKKRGPKGKYSAKGLEEAVDAYFRRISKLVQVTLPDGSLATNADGECVWRLVYFVPPSITALCLELEIDRRTWANYAADKTKGPVVERARARIEAYLQEQLLTREKGVQGVIFNLTANYGWRDRKEVALSEETRKSLEKRREPMTMEEKLALLQEAEAIVRDHGAEE
;
A
#
# COMPACT_ATOMS: atom_id res chain seq x y z
N MET A 1 -20.29 -14.52 -31.29
CA MET A 1 -19.28 -13.55 -30.83
C MET A 1 -19.88 -12.17 -30.55
N GLN A 2 -20.56 -11.52 -31.50
CA GLN A 2 -21.17 -10.19 -31.24
C GLN A 2 -22.33 -10.21 -30.23
N GLN A 3 -23.11 -11.29 -30.14
CA GLN A 3 -24.15 -11.43 -29.10
C GLN A 3 -23.58 -11.67 -27.68
N GLU A 4 -22.39 -12.26 -27.55
CA GLU A 4 -21.68 -12.42 -26.27
C GLU A 4 -21.10 -11.08 -25.80
N LEU A 5 -20.55 -10.29 -26.74
CA LEU A 5 -20.09 -8.91 -26.50
C LEU A 5 -21.25 -7.99 -26.09
N ALA A 6 -22.39 -8.06 -26.78
CA ALA A 6 -23.57 -7.26 -26.43
C ALA A 6 -24.22 -7.67 -25.09
N LYS A 7 -24.13 -8.96 -24.71
CA LYS A 7 -24.57 -9.45 -23.40
C LYS A 7 -23.63 -8.99 -22.29
N THR A 8 -22.32 -9.01 -22.52
CA THR A 8 -21.34 -8.48 -21.56
C THR A 8 -21.48 -6.97 -21.40
N GLU A 9 -21.69 -6.22 -22.48
CA GLU A 9 -21.99 -4.77 -22.45
C GLU A 9 -23.28 -4.45 -21.67
N LYS A 10 -24.40 -5.15 -21.96
CA LYS A 10 -25.65 -4.99 -21.19
C LYS A 10 -25.54 -5.38 -19.71
N THR A 11 -24.63 -6.30 -19.38
CA THR A 11 -24.36 -6.70 -17.98
C THR A 11 -23.52 -5.64 -17.27
N MET A 12 -22.61 -4.98 -17.99
CA MET A 12 -21.86 -3.83 -17.49
C MET A 12 -22.73 -2.58 -17.29
N GLU A 13 -23.78 -2.41 -18.09
CA GLU A 13 -24.67 -1.24 -18.06
C GLU A 13 -25.65 -1.21 -16.86
N LYS A 14 -25.94 -2.36 -16.24
CA LYS A 14 -26.91 -2.47 -15.12
C LYS A 14 -26.32 -2.29 -13.72
N LYS A 15 -25.04 -1.94 -13.58
CA LYS A 15 -24.43 -1.70 -12.26
C LYS A 15 -24.92 -0.33 -11.75
N LYS A 16 -25.84 -0.35 -10.78
CA LYS A 16 -26.38 0.86 -10.13
C LYS A 16 -25.22 1.76 -9.66
N ARG A 17 -24.97 2.83 -10.40
CA ARG A 17 -23.96 3.86 -10.12
C ARG A 17 -24.40 4.64 -8.88
N GLY A 18 -23.54 4.74 -7.88
CA GLY A 18 -23.84 5.44 -6.65
C GLY A 18 -23.19 6.83 -6.58
N PRO A 19 -23.92 7.90 -6.91
CA PRO A 19 -23.70 9.19 -6.25
C PRO A 19 -25.05 9.81 -5.84
N LYS A 20 -25.32 10.25 -4.61
CA LYS A 20 -24.51 10.86 -3.55
C LYS A 20 -24.97 10.29 -2.20
N GLY A 21 -24.03 9.91 -1.32
CA GLY A 21 -24.35 9.30 -0.01
C GLY A 21 -23.76 7.91 0.28
N LYS A 22 -22.73 7.51 -0.48
CA LYS A 22 -21.65 6.52 -0.24
C LYS A 22 -21.97 5.17 0.43
N TYR A 23 -21.51 4.10 -0.22
CA TYR A 23 -21.67 2.69 0.12
C TYR A 23 -21.89 2.40 1.62
N SER A 24 -22.95 1.64 1.92
CA SER A 24 -23.04 0.94 3.22
C SER A 24 -21.87 -0.03 3.38
N ALA A 25 -21.56 -0.45 4.61
CA ALA A 25 -20.46 -1.40 4.84
C ALA A 25 -20.61 -2.68 3.99
N LYS A 26 -21.83 -3.25 3.98
CA LYS A 26 -22.17 -4.42 3.15
C LYS A 26 -22.07 -4.11 1.66
N GLY A 27 -22.57 -2.97 1.21
CA GLY A 27 -22.50 -2.60 -0.21
C GLY A 27 -21.05 -2.38 -0.67
N LEU A 28 -20.19 -1.85 0.20
CA LEU A 28 -18.76 -1.69 -0.08
C LEU A 28 -18.09 -3.06 -0.20
N GLU A 29 -18.37 -3.98 0.73
CA GLU A 29 -17.83 -5.35 0.70
C GLU A 29 -18.21 -6.07 -0.59
N GLU A 30 -19.50 -6.08 -0.95
CA GLU A 30 -19.98 -6.70 -2.18
C GLU A 30 -19.32 -6.09 -3.44
N ALA A 31 -19.15 -4.76 -3.48
CA ALA A 31 -18.55 -4.09 -4.62
C ALA A 31 -17.04 -4.36 -4.74
N VAL A 32 -16.33 -4.39 -3.61
CA VAL A 32 -14.89 -4.76 -3.54
C VAL A 32 -14.71 -6.21 -3.97
N ASP A 33 -15.53 -7.14 -3.47
CA ASP A 33 -15.44 -8.55 -3.85
C ASP A 33 -15.79 -8.78 -5.31
N ALA A 34 -16.77 -8.05 -5.85
CA ALA A 34 -17.09 -8.09 -7.27
C ALA A 34 -15.91 -7.61 -8.12
N TYR A 35 -15.21 -6.55 -7.71
CA TYR A 35 -14.00 -6.09 -8.39
C TYR A 35 -12.94 -7.19 -8.46
N PHE A 36 -12.55 -7.76 -7.32
CA PHE A 36 -11.50 -8.78 -7.31
C PHE A 36 -11.91 -10.04 -8.07
N ARG A 37 -13.17 -10.47 -7.98
CA ARG A 37 -13.69 -11.61 -8.74
C ARG A 37 -13.64 -11.38 -10.25
N ARG A 38 -13.82 -10.14 -10.70
CA ARG A 38 -13.74 -9.78 -12.13
C ARG A 38 -12.31 -9.92 -12.68
N ILE A 39 -11.30 -9.68 -11.85
CA ILE A 39 -9.89 -9.68 -12.27
C ILE A 39 -9.12 -10.95 -11.89
N SER A 40 -9.78 -11.95 -11.29
CA SER A 40 -9.12 -13.15 -10.79
C SER A 40 -9.92 -14.43 -11.02
N LYS A 41 -9.25 -15.58 -10.90
CA LYS A 41 -9.87 -16.91 -10.93
C LYS A 41 -9.08 -17.89 -10.07
N LEU A 42 -9.78 -18.83 -9.45
CA LEU A 42 -9.16 -20.00 -8.85
C LEU A 42 -8.81 -21.00 -9.96
N VAL A 43 -7.52 -21.32 -10.05
CA VAL A 43 -6.97 -22.30 -10.99
C VAL A 43 -6.43 -23.47 -10.19
N GLN A 44 -6.77 -24.69 -10.62
CA GLN A 44 -6.25 -25.89 -9.98
C GLN A 44 -4.76 -26.00 -10.26
N VAL A 45 -3.97 -26.27 -9.21
CA VAL A 45 -2.52 -26.38 -9.35
C VAL A 45 -2.18 -27.70 -10.03
N THR A 46 -1.34 -27.64 -11.05
CA THR A 46 -0.78 -28.81 -11.72
C THR A 46 0.66 -29.04 -11.25
N LEU A 47 1.02 -30.29 -11.00
CA LEU A 47 2.38 -30.71 -10.73
C LEU A 47 3.22 -30.71 -12.02
N PRO A 48 4.57 -30.77 -11.92
CA PRO A 48 5.44 -30.77 -13.10
C PRO A 48 5.19 -31.91 -14.09
N ASP A 49 4.62 -33.02 -13.62
CA ASP A 49 4.24 -34.18 -14.45
C ASP A 49 2.87 -34.03 -15.14
N GLY A 50 2.18 -32.90 -14.93
CA GLY A 50 0.86 -32.61 -15.50
C GLY A 50 -0.32 -33.14 -14.69
N SER A 51 -0.07 -33.87 -13.59
CA SER A 51 -1.14 -34.32 -12.69
C SER A 51 -1.69 -33.17 -11.84
N LEU A 52 -2.91 -33.34 -11.32
CA LEU A 52 -3.55 -32.34 -10.46
C LEU A 52 -2.99 -32.46 -9.04
N ALA A 53 -2.55 -31.34 -8.47
CA ALA A 53 -1.98 -31.32 -7.12
C ALA A 53 -3.07 -31.55 -6.06
N THR A 54 -2.80 -32.46 -5.13
CA THR A 54 -3.58 -32.68 -3.91
C THR A 54 -2.72 -32.38 -2.68
N ASN A 55 -3.32 -31.90 -1.60
CA ASN A 55 -2.64 -31.74 -0.31
C ASN A 55 -2.50 -33.09 0.40
N ALA A 56 -1.91 -33.08 1.60
CA ALA A 56 -1.71 -34.28 2.41
C ALA A 56 -3.03 -34.97 2.81
N ASP A 57 -4.14 -34.21 2.84
CA ASP A 57 -5.48 -34.68 3.17
C ASP A 57 -6.25 -35.19 1.94
N GLY A 58 -5.63 -35.18 0.76
CA GLY A 58 -6.24 -35.61 -0.51
C GLY A 58 -7.14 -34.55 -1.17
N GLU A 59 -7.17 -33.32 -0.67
CA GLU A 59 -7.96 -32.24 -1.24
C GLU A 59 -7.23 -31.57 -2.41
N CYS A 60 -7.97 -31.18 -3.44
CA CYS A 60 -7.41 -30.45 -4.59
C CYS A 60 -6.81 -29.10 -4.16
N VAL A 61 -5.59 -28.83 -4.61
CA VAL A 61 -4.92 -27.56 -4.34
C VAL A 61 -5.32 -26.53 -5.41
N TRP A 62 -5.83 -25.38 -4.96
CA TRP A 62 -6.23 -24.26 -5.80
C TRP A 62 -5.34 -23.05 -5.56
N ARG A 63 -5.00 -22.34 -6.63
CA ARG A 63 -4.30 -21.06 -6.58
C ARG A 63 -5.21 -19.95 -7.10
N LEU A 64 -5.29 -18.85 -6.38
CA LEU A 64 -5.93 -17.64 -6.89
C LEU A 64 -4.96 -16.91 -7.82
N VAL A 65 -5.33 -16.77 -9.09
CA VAL A 65 -4.53 -16.06 -10.11
C VAL A 65 -5.23 -14.76 -10.48
N TYR A 66 -4.48 -13.66 -10.48
CA TYR A 66 -4.94 -12.36 -10.97
C TYR A 66 -4.52 -12.17 -12.43
N PHE A 67 -5.49 -12.00 -13.33
CA PHE A 67 -5.22 -11.71 -14.75
C PHE A 67 -4.88 -10.25 -14.99
N VAL A 68 -5.36 -9.37 -14.12
CA VAL A 68 -5.02 -7.94 -14.09
C VAL A 68 -4.45 -7.63 -12.70
N PRO A 69 -3.27 -6.99 -12.60
CA PRO A 69 -2.69 -6.63 -11.31
C PRO A 69 -3.64 -5.78 -10.48
N PRO A 70 -4.06 -6.23 -9.27
CA PRO A 70 -4.94 -5.44 -8.44
C PRO A 70 -4.20 -4.22 -7.87
N SER A 71 -4.88 -3.07 -7.79
CA SER A 71 -4.38 -1.88 -7.10
C SER A 71 -5.52 -1.09 -6.46
N ILE A 72 -5.21 -0.31 -5.42
CA ILE A 72 -6.20 0.59 -4.78
C ILE A 72 -6.73 1.62 -5.79
N THR A 73 -5.89 2.10 -6.71
CA THR A 73 -6.31 3.07 -7.73
C THR A 73 -7.33 2.47 -8.68
N ALA A 74 -7.07 1.27 -9.21
CA ALA A 74 -7.99 0.57 -10.10
C ALA A 74 -9.31 0.22 -9.38
N LEU A 75 -9.24 -0.18 -8.11
CA LEU A 75 -10.42 -0.41 -7.28
C LEU A 75 -11.24 0.88 -7.09
N CYS A 76 -10.60 2.01 -6.77
CA CYS A 76 -11.31 3.29 -6.62
C CYS A 76 -12.02 3.72 -7.92
N LEU A 77 -11.35 3.53 -9.06
CA LEU A 77 -11.93 3.79 -10.38
C LEU A 77 -13.17 2.91 -10.65
N GLU A 78 -13.08 1.60 -10.35
CA GLU A 78 -14.21 0.67 -10.52
C GLU A 78 -15.40 1.01 -9.61
N LEU A 79 -15.12 1.51 -8.41
CA LEU A 79 -16.13 1.94 -7.46
C LEU A 79 -16.66 3.36 -7.76
N GLU A 80 -16.12 4.03 -8.78
CA GLU A 80 -16.41 5.42 -9.13
C GLU A 80 -16.24 6.39 -7.92
N ILE A 81 -15.21 6.16 -7.10
CA ILE A 81 -14.87 7.00 -5.94
C ILE A 81 -13.46 7.59 -6.06
N ASP A 82 -13.25 8.73 -5.40
CA ASP A 82 -11.91 9.31 -5.25
C ASP A 82 -11.11 8.66 -4.10
N ARG A 83 -9.79 8.90 -4.07
CA ARG A 83 -8.93 8.37 -3.01
C ARG A 83 -9.25 8.92 -1.62
N ARG A 84 -9.76 10.15 -1.54
CA ARG A 84 -10.16 10.77 -0.26
C ARG A 84 -11.32 10.01 0.37
N THR A 85 -12.25 9.55 -0.46
CA THR A 85 -13.37 8.70 -0.08
C THR A 85 -12.89 7.38 0.48
N TRP A 86 -11.97 6.73 -0.23
CA TRP A 86 -11.38 5.48 0.22
C TRP A 86 -10.68 5.64 1.57
N ALA A 87 -9.92 6.73 1.76
CA ALA A 87 -9.30 7.05 3.04
C ALA A 87 -10.33 7.28 4.16
N ASN A 88 -11.45 7.96 3.86
CA ASN A 88 -12.53 8.13 4.83
C ASN A 88 -13.18 6.79 5.20
N TYR A 89 -13.32 5.85 4.26
CA TYR A 89 -13.80 4.50 4.58
C TYR A 89 -12.81 3.72 5.46
N ALA A 90 -11.50 3.92 5.29
CA ALA A 90 -10.48 3.31 6.14
C ALA A 90 -10.61 3.74 7.60
N ALA A 91 -10.92 5.01 7.84
CA ALA A 91 -11.10 5.58 9.18
C ALA A 91 -12.48 5.26 9.82
N ASP A 92 -13.45 4.80 9.04
CA ASP A 92 -14.80 4.46 9.51
C ASP A 92 -14.80 3.08 10.18
N LYS A 93 -15.40 2.98 11.38
CA LYS A 93 -15.40 1.74 12.18
C LYS A 93 -16.07 0.54 11.48
N THR A 94 -17.04 0.79 10.62
CA THR A 94 -17.82 -0.26 9.93
C THR A 94 -17.22 -0.63 8.57
N LYS A 95 -16.58 0.32 7.88
CA LYS A 95 -16.03 0.14 6.53
C LYS A 95 -14.53 -0.13 6.55
N GLY A 96 -13.83 0.28 7.59
CA GLY A 96 -12.40 0.07 7.80
C GLY A 96 -11.99 -1.40 7.62
N PRO A 97 -12.68 -2.37 8.22
CA PRO A 97 -12.37 -3.79 8.01
C PRO A 97 -12.44 -4.24 6.53
N VAL A 98 -13.35 -3.67 5.74
CA VAL A 98 -13.46 -3.97 4.30
C VAL A 98 -12.26 -3.39 3.55
N VAL A 99 -11.87 -2.15 3.88
CA VAL A 99 -10.69 -1.50 3.31
C VAL A 99 -9.42 -2.27 3.65
N GLU A 100 -9.23 -2.66 4.91
CA GLU A 100 -8.06 -3.44 5.34
C GLU A 100 -8.01 -4.80 4.65
N ARG A 101 -9.15 -5.50 4.51
CA ARG A 101 -9.20 -6.75 3.74
C ARG A 101 -8.81 -6.54 2.27
N ALA A 102 -9.28 -5.47 1.64
CA ALA A 102 -8.91 -5.14 0.27
C ALA A 102 -7.41 -4.85 0.13
N ARG A 103 -6.83 -4.10 1.10
CA ARG A 103 -5.40 -3.82 1.16
C ARG A 103 -4.60 -5.10 1.32
N ALA A 104 -4.98 -5.98 2.24
CA ALA A 104 -4.32 -7.25 2.50
C ALA A 104 -4.31 -8.16 1.26
N ARG A 105 -5.39 -8.18 0.46
CA ARG A 105 -5.43 -8.93 -0.80
C ARG A 105 -4.45 -8.40 -1.85
N ILE A 106 -4.34 -7.08 -1.96
CA ILE A 106 -3.37 -6.44 -2.86
C ILE A 106 -1.94 -6.68 -2.35
N GLU A 107 -1.72 -6.59 -1.04
CA GLU A 107 -0.43 -6.88 -0.42
C GLU A 107 0.01 -8.32 -0.68
N ALA A 108 -0.88 -9.30 -0.49
CA ALA A 108 -0.61 -10.71 -0.77
C ALA A 108 -0.21 -10.93 -2.24
N TYR A 109 -0.90 -10.26 -3.18
CA TYR A 109 -0.49 -10.27 -4.58
C TYR A 109 0.90 -9.67 -4.78
N LEU A 110 1.19 -8.50 -4.20
CA LEU A 110 2.50 -7.86 -4.32
C LEU A 110 3.62 -8.74 -3.72
N GLN A 111 3.38 -9.41 -2.60
CA GLN A 111 4.31 -10.38 -2.01
C GLN A 111 4.60 -11.53 -2.98
N GLU A 112 3.57 -12.12 -3.58
CA GLU A 112 3.75 -13.17 -4.59
C GLU A 112 4.58 -12.67 -5.78
N GLN A 113 4.36 -11.44 -6.22
CA GLN A 113 5.13 -10.82 -7.30
C GLN A 113 6.61 -10.60 -6.96
N LEU A 114 7.00 -10.53 -5.69
CA LEU A 114 8.42 -10.50 -5.33
C LEU A 114 9.14 -11.81 -5.66
N LEU A 115 8.42 -12.94 -5.57
CA LEU A 115 8.98 -14.28 -5.74
C LEU A 115 8.88 -14.80 -7.16
N THR A 116 7.83 -14.38 -7.88
CA THR A 116 7.45 -14.98 -9.17
C THR A 116 7.82 -14.14 -10.38
N ARG A 117 8.11 -12.84 -10.19
CA ARG A 117 8.30 -11.91 -11.29
C ARG A 117 9.76 -11.80 -11.69
N GLU A 118 10.05 -11.91 -12.99
CA GLU A 118 11.42 -11.79 -13.50
C GLU A 118 11.94 -10.35 -13.60
N LYS A 119 11.06 -9.38 -13.92
CA LYS A 119 11.42 -7.97 -14.15
C LYS A 119 10.50 -7.01 -13.43
N GLY A 120 11.02 -5.88 -12.96
CA GLY A 120 10.23 -4.84 -12.31
C GLY A 120 9.95 -5.10 -10.82
N VAL A 121 10.67 -6.04 -10.20
CA VAL A 121 10.62 -6.33 -8.76
C VAL A 121 10.87 -5.08 -7.93
N GLN A 122 11.75 -4.17 -8.37
CA GLN A 122 12.03 -2.91 -7.69
C GLN A 122 10.77 -2.03 -7.51
N GLY A 123 9.86 -2.04 -8.49
CA GLY A 123 8.60 -1.31 -8.39
C GLY A 123 7.64 -1.92 -7.37
N VAL A 124 7.67 -3.25 -7.21
CA VAL A 124 6.91 -3.97 -6.18
C VAL A 124 7.46 -3.67 -4.79
N ILE A 125 8.79 -3.72 -4.61
CA ILE A 125 9.47 -3.33 -3.37
C ILE A 125 9.12 -1.88 -3.00
N PHE A 126 9.22 -0.95 -3.96
CA PHE A 126 8.82 0.44 -3.74
C PHE A 126 7.36 0.55 -3.30
N ASN A 127 6.45 -0.21 -3.90
CA ASN A 127 5.04 -0.17 -3.52
C ASN A 127 4.82 -0.68 -2.09
N LEU A 128 5.40 -1.82 -1.73
CA LEU A 128 5.31 -2.44 -0.41
C LEU A 128 5.92 -1.54 0.68
N THR A 129 7.09 -0.97 0.41
CA THR A 129 7.76 -0.06 1.36
C THR A 129 6.98 1.24 1.55
N ALA A 130 6.53 1.88 0.46
CA ALA A 130 5.84 3.17 0.53
C ALA A 130 4.41 3.07 1.06
N ASN A 131 3.67 1.99 0.75
CA ASN A 131 2.23 1.90 1.03
C ASN A 131 1.86 0.86 2.10
N TYR A 132 2.73 -0.10 2.38
CA TYR A 132 2.44 -1.21 3.30
C TYR A 132 3.41 -1.27 4.49
N GLY A 133 4.33 -0.31 4.61
CA GLY A 133 5.22 -0.18 5.77
C GLY A 133 6.32 -1.23 5.85
N TRP A 134 6.54 -1.98 4.77
CA TRP A 134 7.66 -2.91 4.65
C TRP A 134 8.97 -2.14 4.76
N ARG A 135 9.93 -2.70 5.49
CA ARG A 135 11.22 -2.07 5.72
C ARG A 135 12.32 -3.11 5.62
N ASP A 136 13.37 -2.76 4.89
CA ASP A 136 14.61 -3.51 4.96
C ASP A 136 15.19 -3.35 6.35
N ARG A 137 15.49 -4.47 7.00
CA ARG A 137 16.31 -4.45 8.22
C ARG A 137 17.76 -4.22 7.78
N LYS A 138 18.15 -2.95 7.68
CA LYS A 138 19.56 -2.58 7.53
C LYS A 138 20.18 -2.54 8.92
N GLU A 139 20.99 -3.55 9.22
CA GLU A 139 21.84 -3.53 10.41
C GLU A 139 22.99 -2.57 10.11
N VAL A 140 22.89 -1.34 10.62
CA VAL A 140 23.96 -0.36 10.51
C VAL A 140 24.96 -0.69 11.61
N ALA A 141 26.08 -1.31 11.25
CA ALA A 141 27.25 -1.32 12.11
C ALA A 141 27.72 0.14 12.25
N LEU A 142 27.28 0.81 13.31
CA LEU A 142 27.75 2.16 13.62
C LEU A 142 29.24 2.05 13.95
N SER A 143 30.08 2.73 13.16
CA SER A 143 31.47 2.92 13.54
C SER A 143 31.55 3.64 14.89
N GLU A 144 32.61 3.41 15.66
CA GLU A 144 32.83 4.14 16.93
C GLU A 144 32.73 5.66 16.75
N GLU A 145 33.19 6.16 15.60
CA GLU A 145 33.14 7.57 15.25
C GLU A 145 31.70 8.08 15.08
N THR A 146 30.84 7.29 14.43
CA THR A 146 29.41 7.64 14.31
C THR A 146 28.73 7.64 15.68
N ARG A 147 29.08 6.68 16.55
CA ARG A 147 28.59 6.62 17.94
C ARG A 147 29.03 7.83 18.77
N LYS A 148 30.32 8.18 18.75
CA LYS A 148 30.88 9.34 19.47
C LYS A 148 30.28 10.64 18.95
N SER A 149 30.03 10.77 17.65
CA SER A 149 29.38 11.96 17.07
C SER A 149 27.92 12.15 17.53
N LEU A 150 27.19 11.04 17.70
CA LEU A 150 25.81 11.05 18.19
C LEU A 150 25.76 11.34 19.69
N GLU A 151 26.68 10.79 20.49
CA GLU A 151 26.81 11.07 21.93
C GLU A 151 27.15 12.54 22.17
N LYS A 152 28.12 13.10 21.43
CA LYS A 152 28.49 14.53 21.51
C LYS A 152 27.34 15.47 21.14
N ARG A 153 26.45 15.08 20.21
CA ARG A 153 25.25 15.84 19.86
C ARG A 153 24.13 15.73 20.89
N ARG A 154 24.19 14.72 21.76
CA ARG A 154 23.16 14.42 22.77
C ARG A 154 23.45 15.08 24.11
N GLU A 155 24.69 15.49 24.33
CA GLU A 155 25.07 16.30 25.48
C GLU A 155 24.37 17.67 25.39
N PRO A 156 23.59 18.06 26.42
CA PRO A 156 22.98 19.38 26.44
C PRO A 156 24.10 20.43 26.48
N MET A 157 24.06 21.41 25.56
CA MET A 157 25.01 22.54 25.59
C MET A 157 25.10 23.10 27.00
N THR A 158 26.33 23.29 27.45
CA THR A 158 26.63 23.94 28.71
C THR A 158 26.05 25.36 28.73
N MET A 159 25.82 25.90 29.92
CA MET A 159 25.28 27.25 30.04
C MET A 159 26.22 28.31 29.43
N GLU A 160 27.53 28.06 29.45
CA GLU A 160 28.55 28.89 28.84
C GLU A 160 28.45 28.91 27.31
N GLU A 161 28.30 27.74 26.69
CA GLU A 161 28.12 27.63 25.23
C GLU A 161 26.82 28.32 24.77
N LYS A 162 25.74 28.18 25.55
CA LYS A 162 24.48 28.90 25.29
C LYS A 162 24.64 30.42 25.40
N LEU A 163 25.40 30.89 26.38
CA LEU A 163 25.66 32.31 26.59
C LEU A 163 26.48 32.90 25.43
N ALA A 164 27.51 32.18 24.98
CA ALA A 164 28.32 32.57 23.83
C ALA A 164 27.48 32.66 22.54
N LEU A 165 26.60 31.67 22.31
CA LEU A 165 25.71 31.65 21.14
C LEU A 165 24.74 32.84 21.14
N LEU A 166 24.24 33.24 22.32
CA LEU A 166 23.37 34.41 22.47
C LEU A 166 24.11 35.71 22.23
N GLN A 167 25.35 35.85 22.71
CA GLN A 167 26.19 37.02 22.47
C GLN A 167 26.54 37.18 20.99
N GLU A 168 26.82 36.07 20.30
CA GLU A 168 27.09 36.06 18.86
C GLU A 168 25.83 36.44 18.06
N ALA A 169 24.67 35.86 18.40
CA ALA A 169 23.40 36.23 17.78
C ALA A 169 23.05 37.71 18.03
N GLU A 170 23.32 38.22 19.23
CA GLU A 170 23.12 39.63 19.58
C GLU A 170 24.05 40.55 18.78
N ALA A 171 25.31 40.16 18.57
CA ALA A 171 26.25 40.90 17.74
C ALA A 171 25.79 40.95 16.27
N ILE A 172 25.31 39.82 15.73
CA ILE A 172 24.78 39.74 14.35
C ILE A 172 23.55 40.64 14.17
N VAL A 173 22.61 40.60 15.12
CA VAL A 173 21.41 41.45 15.09
C VAL A 173 21.76 42.93 15.21
N ARG A 174 22.77 43.26 16.02
CA ARG A 174 23.25 44.63 16.20
C ARG A 174 23.95 45.17 14.95
N ASP A 175 24.67 44.30 14.23
CA ASP A 175 25.34 44.63 12.97
C ASP A 175 24.31 44.81 11.83
N HIS A 176 23.27 43.96 11.78
CA HIS A 176 22.18 44.08 10.79
C HIS A 176 21.17 45.20 11.10
N GLY A 177 21.14 45.71 12.34
CA GLY A 177 20.29 46.84 12.74
C GLY A 177 20.94 48.21 12.54
N ALA A 178 22.18 48.26 12.03
CA ALA A 178 22.93 49.49 11.78
C ALA A 178 22.94 49.92 10.30
N GLU A 179 22.25 49.19 9.41
CA GLU A 179 22.13 49.49 7.97
C GLU A 179 20.74 50.03 7.54
N GLU A 180 19.84 50.41 8.47
CA GLU A 180 18.63 51.22 8.19
C GLU A 180 18.77 52.65 8.76
#